data_AF-A0A1A6GUR8-F1
#
_entry.id   AF-A0A1A6GUR8-F1
#
_cell.length_a   1.000
_cell.length_b   1.000
_cell.length_c   1.000
_cell.angle_alpha   90.00
_cell.angle_beta   90.00
_cell.angle_gamma   90.00
#
_symmetry.space_group_name_H-M   'P 1'
#
loop_
_entity.id
_entity.type
_entity.pdbx_description
1 polymer ?
#
loop_
_entity_poly.entity_id
_entity_poly.type
_entity_poly.pdbx_seq_one_letter_code
_entity_poly.pdbx_strand_id
1 'polypeptide(L)'
;MASTVSSSTSTASSELSLPSENINNAADISVIVIYFLVVIAVGVWMAASLFASNIDSGHFVGLAGTGAASGIAVTAFESHSFLLLLILGWFFVPIYIKAGVMTMPEYLRKRFGGKRLQIDLSVLNLFICVALRISVSSLPPGIGDLPIGASC
;
A
#
# COMPACT_ATOMS: atom_id res chain seq x y z
N MET A 1 -2.69 -48.74 65.27
CA MET A 1 -3.81 -47.80 65.09
C MET A 1 -3.47 -46.99 63.84
N ALA A 2 -3.76 -47.45 62.62
CA ALA A 2 -5.08 -47.42 61.96
C ALA A 2 -5.68 -46.01 62.11
N SER A 3 -5.58 -45.14 61.10
CA SER A 3 -6.45 -45.07 59.91
C SER A 3 -7.25 -43.75 60.03
N THR A 4 -7.03 -42.81 59.12
CA THR A 4 -7.99 -42.44 58.04
C THR A 4 -9.05 -41.46 58.59
N VAL A 5 -9.30 -40.30 58.00
CA VAL A 5 -10.12 -40.06 56.79
C VAL A 5 -9.96 -38.56 56.47
N SER A 6 -9.38 -38.16 55.33
CA SER A 6 -10.01 -37.91 54.02
C SER A 6 -10.95 -36.67 54.04
N SER A 7 -10.97 -35.77 53.06
CA SER A 7 -11.25 -36.08 51.65
C SER A 7 -11.15 -34.84 50.75
N SER A 8 -10.99 -35.13 49.46
CA SER A 8 -11.24 -34.33 48.25
C SER A 8 -10.04 -33.62 47.63
N THR A 9 -9.76 -33.68 46.33
CA THR A 9 -10.35 -34.42 45.19
C THR A 9 -9.46 -34.15 43.97
N SER A 10 -9.22 -35.18 43.15
CA SER A 10 -8.80 -35.19 41.74
C SER A 10 -7.62 -34.31 41.30
N THR A 11 -6.48 -34.87 40.89
CA THR A 11 -6.29 -35.47 39.55
C THR A 11 -6.67 -34.52 38.42
N ALA A 12 -5.73 -33.65 38.02
CA ALA A 12 -5.59 -33.12 36.65
C ALA A 12 -4.38 -32.16 36.58
N SER A 13 -3.17 -32.68 36.80
CA SER A 13 -1.99 -32.15 36.10
C SER A 13 -2.18 -32.51 34.63
N SER A 14 -2.99 -31.71 33.93
CA SER A 14 -3.22 -31.84 32.50
C SER A 14 -1.88 -31.68 31.80
N GLU A 15 -1.42 -32.79 31.26
CA GLU A 15 -0.57 -32.84 30.09
C GLU A 15 -0.96 -31.74 29.09
N LEU A 16 -0.11 -30.72 28.97
CA LEU A 16 0.23 -30.20 27.66
C LEU A 16 1.60 -30.78 27.36
N SER A 17 1.59 -32.04 26.96
CA SER A 17 2.64 -32.70 26.22
C SER A 17 2.92 -31.87 24.97
N LEU A 18 3.78 -30.84 25.10
CA LEU A 18 4.48 -30.30 23.96
C LEU A 18 5.41 -31.42 23.49
N PRO A 19 5.14 -32.02 22.33
CA PRO A 19 5.89 -33.17 21.86
C PRO A 19 7.36 -32.76 21.75
N SER A 20 8.20 -33.53 22.43
CA SER A 20 9.56 -33.88 22.05
C SER A 20 10.42 -32.74 21.47
N GLU A 21 11.29 -32.24 22.35
CA GLU A 21 12.51 -31.45 22.17
C GLU A 21 13.50 -32.04 21.13
N ASN A 22 13.06 -32.31 19.89
CA ASN A 22 13.93 -32.75 18.79
C ASN A 22 13.42 -32.39 17.38
N ILE A 23 12.71 -31.26 17.26
CA ILE A 23 12.40 -30.52 16.04
C ILE A 23 12.42 -29.01 16.36
N ASN A 24 13.61 -28.41 16.48
CA ASN A 24 13.74 -27.13 17.20
C ASN A 24 14.85 -26.19 16.69
N ASN A 25 15.48 -26.50 15.55
CA ASN A 25 16.32 -25.54 14.82
C ASN A 25 15.84 -25.41 13.37
N ALA A 26 15.64 -26.53 12.68
CA ALA A 26 15.16 -26.52 11.29
C ALA A 26 13.74 -25.95 11.15
N ALA A 27 12.83 -26.26 12.08
CA ALA A 27 11.47 -25.74 12.07
C ALA A 27 11.42 -24.23 12.40
N ASP A 28 12.19 -23.79 13.40
CA ASP A 28 12.28 -22.38 13.78
C ASP A 28 12.87 -21.54 12.63
N ILE A 29 13.99 -21.98 12.06
CA ILE A 29 14.63 -21.35 10.89
C ILE A 29 13.67 -21.31 9.70
N SER A 30 12.92 -22.38 9.46
CA SER A 30 11.92 -22.42 8.38
C SER A 30 10.80 -21.41 8.60
N VAL A 31 10.26 -21.30 9.82
CA VAL A 31 9.21 -20.31 10.15
C VAL A 31 9.72 -18.90 9.93
N ILE A 32 10.95 -18.60 10.33
CA ILE A 32 11.57 -17.28 10.15
C ILE A 32 11.76 -16.98 8.65
N VAL A 33 12.30 -17.93 7.88
CA VAL A 33 12.51 -17.76 6.43
C VAL A 33 11.18 -17.58 5.70
N ILE A 34 10.17 -18.38 6.03
CA ILE A 34 8.82 -18.28 5.46
C ILE A 34 8.20 -16.94 5.84
N TYR A 35 8.32 -16.50 7.08
CA TYR A 35 7.81 -15.20 7.53
C TYR A 35 8.45 -14.04 6.75
N PHE A 36 9.78 -14.03 6.59
CA PHE A 36 10.46 -13.01 5.81
C PHE A 36 10.09 -13.06 4.32
N LEU A 37 9.98 -14.24 3.72
CA LEU A 37 9.56 -14.37 2.33
C LEU A 37 8.14 -13.84 2.14
N VAL A 38 7.21 -14.16 3.04
CA VAL A 38 5.83 -13.66 2.97
C VAL A 38 5.80 -12.14 3.16
N VAL A 39 6.54 -11.61 4.14
CA VAL A 39 6.64 -10.16 4.37
C VAL A 39 7.20 -9.44 3.15
N ILE A 40 8.28 -9.94 2.55
CA ILE A 40 8.90 -9.35 1.37
C ILE A 40 7.97 -9.47 0.16
N ALA A 41 7.36 -10.64 -0.06
CA ALA A 41 6.44 -10.86 -1.18
C ALA A 41 5.23 -9.91 -1.10
N VAL A 42 4.60 -9.79 0.06
CA VAL A 42 3.48 -8.87 0.27
C VAL A 42 3.94 -7.41 0.11
N GLY A 43 5.10 -7.05 0.67
CA GLY A 43 5.66 -5.70 0.54
C GLY A 43 5.93 -5.31 -0.92
N VAL A 44 6.58 -6.20 -1.68
CA VAL A 44 6.88 -5.99 -3.10
C VAL A 44 5.60 -5.93 -3.93
N TRP A 45 4.62 -6.80 -3.65
CA TRP A 45 3.33 -6.77 -4.35
C TRP A 45 2.59 -5.44 -4.15
N MET A 46 2.54 -4.95 -2.92
CA MET A 46 1.92 -3.66 -2.60
C MET A 46 2.66 -2.50 -3.26
N ALA A 47 3.99 -2.48 -3.20
CA ALA A 47 4.80 -1.45 -3.85
C ALA A 47 4.64 -1.45 -5.37
N ALA A 48 4.64 -2.63 -5.99
CA ALA A 48 4.43 -2.79 -7.43
C ALA A 48 3.05 -2.31 -7.86
N SER A 49 1.99 -2.62 -7.09
CA SER A 49 0.63 -2.17 -7.38
C SER A 49 0.46 -0.65 -7.26
N LEU A 50 1.06 -0.04 -6.23
CA LEU A 50 1.05 1.41 -6.04
C LEU A 50 1.77 2.10 -7.21
N PHE A 51 2.95 1.62 -7.57
CA PHE A 51 3.74 2.17 -8.67
C PHE A 51 3.03 2.00 -10.01
N ALA A 52 2.47 0.84 -10.28
CA ALA A 52 1.69 0.57 -11.50
C ALA A 52 0.45 1.47 -11.61
N SER A 53 -0.17 1.84 -10.49
CA SER A 53 -1.33 2.75 -10.48
C SER A 53 -0.93 4.23 -10.62
N ASN A 54 0.33 4.58 -10.39
CA ASN A 54 0.83 5.95 -10.52
C ASN A 54 1.50 6.22 -11.88
N ILE A 55 2.03 5.19 -12.54
CA ILE A 55 2.70 5.33 -13.84
C ILE A 55 1.67 5.09 -14.95
N ASP A 56 1.24 6.17 -15.59
CA ASP A 56 0.43 6.12 -16.81
C ASP A 56 1.32 6.27 -18.08
N SER A 57 0.79 5.84 -19.22
CA SER A 57 1.36 6.10 -20.56
C SER A 57 1.73 7.58 -20.80
N GLY A 58 0.94 8.51 -20.24
CA GLY A 58 1.20 9.95 -20.28
C GLY A 58 2.47 10.37 -19.55
N HIS A 59 2.84 9.68 -18.47
CA HIS A 59 4.07 9.93 -17.73
C HIS A 59 5.29 9.57 -18.58
N PHE A 60 5.23 8.47 -19.33
CA PHE A 60 6.32 8.03 -20.19
C PHE A 60 6.56 8.99 -21.38
N VAL A 61 5.50 9.42 -22.07
CA VAL A 61 5.64 10.38 -23.18
C VAL A 61 6.11 11.75 -22.69
N GLY A 62 5.65 12.19 -21.52
CA GLY A 62 6.10 13.42 -20.88
C GLY A 62 7.59 13.38 -20.53
N LEU A 63 8.04 12.30 -19.90
CA LEU A 63 9.45 12.09 -19.56
C LEU A 63 10.35 11.98 -20.78
N ALA A 64 9.90 11.29 -21.84
CA ALA A 64 10.64 11.21 -23.09
C ALA A 64 10.82 12.60 -23.74
N GLY A 65 9.79 13.45 -23.70
CA GLY A 65 9.85 14.83 -24.18
C GLY A 65 10.79 15.70 -23.34
N THR A 66 10.70 15.65 -22.02
CA THR A 66 11.59 16.42 -21.13
C THR A 66 13.03 15.92 -21.17
N GLY A 67 13.25 14.62 -21.34
CA GLY A 67 14.57 14.02 -21.50
C GLY A 67 15.23 14.41 -22.83
N ALA A 68 14.45 14.52 -23.91
CA ALA A 68 14.93 15.03 -25.20
C ALA A 68 15.36 16.51 -25.12
N ALA A 69 14.68 17.33 -24.32
CA ALA A 69 14.99 18.74 -24.15
C ALA A 69 16.10 19.03 -23.12
N SER A 70 16.12 18.31 -21.99
CA SER A 70 16.95 18.63 -20.82
C SER A 70 18.04 17.58 -20.53
N GLY A 71 18.10 16.48 -21.28
CA GLY A 71 19.10 15.42 -21.10
C GLY A 71 19.01 14.69 -19.76
N ILE A 72 20.12 14.08 -19.33
CA ILE A 72 20.20 13.25 -18.11
C ILE A 72 19.93 13.99 -16.78
N ALA A 73 19.91 15.32 -16.80
CA ALA A 73 19.66 16.14 -15.61
C ALA A 73 18.23 15.93 -15.06
N VAL A 74 17.27 15.58 -15.92
CA VAL A 74 15.88 15.33 -15.51
C VAL A 74 15.75 14.14 -14.56
N THR A 75 16.55 13.09 -14.77
CA THR A 75 16.52 11.87 -13.94
C THR A 75 16.95 12.12 -12.50
N ALA A 76 17.87 13.07 -12.28
CA ALA A 76 18.29 13.44 -10.93
C ALA A 76 17.15 14.09 -10.13
N PHE A 77 16.34 14.93 -10.76
CA PHE A 77 15.15 15.51 -10.13
C PHE A 77 14.04 14.49 -9.93
N GLU A 78 13.85 13.58 -10.87
CA GLU A 78 12.79 12.57 -10.82
C GLU A 78 13.02 11.55 -9.70
N SER A 79 14.28 11.22 -9.43
CA SER A 79 14.67 10.33 -8.33
C SER A 79 14.20 10.82 -6.95
N HIS A 80 13.91 12.13 -6.82
CA HIS A 80 13.39 12.71 -5.58
C HIS A 80 11.98 12.20 -5.22
N SER A 81 11.20 11.72 -6.20
CA SER A 81 9.87 11.15 -5.95
C SER A 81 9.91 9.91 -5.06
N PHE A 82 10.91 9.04 -5.24
CA PHE A 82 11.08 7.86 -4.37
C PHE A 82 11.42 8.25 -2.93
N LEU A 83 12.22 9.30 -2.74
CA LEU A 83 12.56 9.82 -1.41
C LEU A 83 11.34 10.41 -0.70
N LEU A 84 10.53 11.20 -1.42
CA LEU A 84 9.29 11.75 -0.87
C LEU A 84 8.27 10.66 -0.56
N LEU A 85 8.12 9.64 -1.42
CA LEU A 85 7.25 8.49 -1.13
C LEU A 85 7.71 7.72 0.11
N LEU A 86 9.02 7.55 0.31
CA LEU A 86 9.56 6.88 1.49
C LEU A 86 9.30 7.70 2.77
N ILE A 87 9.55 9.01 2.73
CA ILE A 87 9.30 9.93 3.86
C ILE A 87 7.80 9.99 4.19
N LEU A 88 6.96 10.04 3.16
CA LEU A 88 5.52 10.12 3.28
C LEU A 88 4.96 8.81 3.82
N GLY A 89 5.42 7.66 3.30
CA GLY A 89 5.04 6.34 3.81
C GLY A 89 5.36 6.18 5.29
N TRP A 90 6.58 6.54 5.71
CA TRP A 90 6.97 6.46 7.12
C TRP A 90 6.12 7.36 8.03
N PHE A 91 5.71 8.54 7.56
CA PHE A 91 4.90 9.48 8.34
C PHE A 91 3.40 9.16 8.30
N PHE A 92 2.86 8.80 7.13
CA PHE A 92 1.44 8.54 6.94
C PHE A 92 1.03 7.19 7.51
N VAL A 93 1.84 6.14 7.40
CA VAL A 93 1.52 4.81 7.96
C VAL A 93 1.16 4.87 9.46
N PRO A 94 1.95 5.48 10.36
CA PRO A 94 1.60 5.53 11.79
C PRO A 94 0.38 6.41 12.07
N ILE A 95 0.14 7.45 11.26
CA ILE A 95 -1.03 8.32 11.39
C ILE A 95 -2.29 7.61 10.93
N TYR A 96 -2.22 6.83 9.85
CA TYR A 96 -3.34 6.07 9.29
C TYR A 96 -3.80 4.96 10.25
N ILE A 97 -2.83 4.27 10.88
CA ILE A 97 -3.12 3.25 11.90
C ILE A 97 -3.85 3.88 13.11
N LYS A 98 -3.48 5.09 13.53
CA LYS A 98 -4.18 5.80 14.64
C LYS A 98 -5.55 6.34 14.26
N ALA A 99 -5.77 6.72 13.00
CA ALA A 99 -7.04 7.28 12.55
C ALA A 99 -8.14 6.22 12.36
N GLY A 100 -7.75 4.97 12.04
CA GLY A 100 -8.68 3.84 11.85
C GLY A 100 -9.64 4.04 10.67
N VAL A 101 -9.23 4.81 9.66
CA VAL A 101 -10.06 5.15 8.50
C VAL A 101 -9.48 4.51 7.26
N MET A 102 -10.31 3.79 6.48
CA MET A 102 -9.85 3.03 5.31
C MET A 102 -9.83 3.84 4.02
N THR A 103 -10.49 4.99 3.96
CA THR A 103 -10.59 5.79 2.74
C THR A 103 -10.07 7.22 2.96
N MET A 104 -9.30 7.71 1.98
CA MET A 104 -8.80 9.09 1.96
C MET A 104 -9.90 10.17 2.13
N PRO A 105 -11.04 10.11 1.42
CA PRO A 105 -12.10 11.10 1.62
C PRO A 105 -12.68 11.08 3.04
N GLU A 106 -12.68 9.94 3.70
CA GLU A 106 -13.20 9.82 5.06
C GLU A 106 -12.22 10.32 6.13
N TYR A 107 -10.90 10.21 5.88
CA TYR A 107 -9.88 10.85 6.72
C TYR A 107 -10.05 12.37 6.73
N LEU A 108 -10.25 12.97 5.55
CA LEU A 108 -10.49 14.41 5.40
C LEU A 108 -11.81 14.85 6.05
N ARG A 109 -12.87 14.05 5.90
CA ARG A 109 -14.17 14.30 6.56
C ARG A 109 -14.04 14.34 8.09
N LYS A 110 -13.28 13.41 8.67
CA LYS A 110 -13.10 13.30 10.12
C LYS A 110 -12.23 14.44 10.69
N ARG A 111 -11.31 15.00 9.89
CA ARG A 111 -10.41 16.09 10.30
C ARG A 111 -10.96 17.50 10.04
N PHE A 112 -11.72 17.69 8.97
CA PHE A 112 -12.22 19.01 8.55
C PHE A 112 -13.74 19.19 8.64
N GLY A 113 -14.50 18.13 8.94
CA GLY A 113 -15.95 18.20 9.22
C GLY A 113 -16.84 18.67 8.06
N GLY A 114 -16.28 18.98 6.89
CA GLY A 114 -16.98 19.66 5.80
C GLY A 114 -17.42 18.73 4.67
N LYS A 115 -18.74 18.61 4.47
CA LYS A 115 -19.34 17.95 3.28
C LYS A 115 -18.99 18.67 1.96
N ARG A 116 -18.70 19.97 2.02
CA ARG A 116 -18.34 20.79 0.85
C ARG A 116 -16.99 20.39 0.25
N LEU A 117 -15.97 20.14 1.09
CA LEU A 117 -14.62 19.82 0.63
C LEU A 117 -14.55 18.53 -0.21
N GLN A 118 -15.38 17.53 0.11
CA GLN A 118 -15.48 16.29 -0.66
C GLN A 118 -16.15 16.52 -2.03
N ILE A 119 -17.14 17.41 -2.09
CA ILE A 119 -17.80 17.81 -3.33
C ILE A 119 -16.81 18.59 -4.20
N ASP A 120 -16.06 19.52 -3.61
CA ASP A 120 -15.04 20.31 -4.33
C ASP A 120 -13.94 19.41 -4.92
N LEU A 121 -13.45 18.41 -4.18
CA LEU A 121 -12.45 17.44 -4.68
C LEU A 121 -13.00 16.59 -5.83
N SER A 122 -14.26 16.12 -5.72
CA SER A 122 -14.90 15.33 -6.77
C SER A 122 -15.16 16.16 -8.04
N VAL A 123 -15.59 17.41 -7.87
CA VAL A 123 -15.84 18.34 -8.98
C VAL A 123 -14.54 18.73 -9.65
N LEU A 124 -13.49 19.05 -8.88
CA LEU A 124 -12.17 19.38 -9.42
C LEU A 124 -11.57 18.22 -10.21
N ASN A 125 -11.65 16.99 -9.69
CA ASN A 125 -11.15 15.80 -10.39
C ASN A 125 -11.92 15.54 -11.69
N LEU A 126 -13.25 15.67 -11.65
CA LEU A 126 -14.08 15.51 -12.84
C LEU A 126 -13.79 16.58 -13.89
N PHE A 127 -13.64 17.84 -13.45
CA PHE A 127 -13.27 18.95 -14.33
C PHE A 127 -11.90 18.71 -14.98
N ILE A 128 -10.91 18.25 -14.21
CA ILE A 128 -9.59 17.88 -14.74
C ILE A 128 -9.68 16.74 -15.76
N CYS A 129 -10.43 15.66 -15.49
CA CYS A 129 -10.59 14.54 -16.44
C CYS A 129 -11.21 15.01 -17.77
N VAL A 130 -12.23 15.87 -17.72
CA VAL A 130 -12.86 16.42 -18.93
C VAL A 130 -11.91 17.33 -19.70
N ALA A 131 -11.18 18.22 -19.02
CA ALA A 131 -10.21 19.11 -19.66
C ALA A 131 -9.06 18.34 -20.35
N LEU A 132 -8.58 17.25 -19.72
CA LEU A 132 -7.56 16.38 -20.30
C LEU A 132 -8.08 15.67 -21.55
N ARG A 133 -9.30 15.15 -21.52
CA ARG A 133 -9.95 14.54 -22.69
C ARG A 133 -10.10 15.52 -23.86
N ILE A 134 -10.51 16.75 -23.59
CA ILE A 134 -10.66 17.79 -24.62
C ILE A 134 -9.29 18.13 -25.21
N SER A 135 -8.27 18.31 -24.37
CA SER A 135 -6.89 18.63 -24.81
C SER A 135 -6.32 17.57 -25.74
N VAL A 136 -6.55 16.29 -25.45
CA VAL A 136 -6.13 15.17 -26.32
C VAL A 136 -6.95 15.12 -27.61
N SER A 137 -8.26 15.41 -27.54
CA SER A 137 -9.13 15.41 -28.74
C SER A 137 -8.84 16.56 -29.72
N SER A 138 -8.17 17.63 -29.27
CA SER A 138 -7.78 18.76 -30.12
C SER A 138 -6.53 18.48 -30.96
N LEU A 139 -5.88 17.33 -30.80
CA LEU A 139 -4.70 16.92 -31.57
C LEU A 139 -5.16 16.20 -32.87
N PRO A 140 -4.57 16.49 -34.05
CA PRO A 140 -5.10 16.04 -35.35
C PRO A 140 -5.24 14.50 -35.47
N PRO A 141 -6.24 14.02 -36.23
CA PRO A 141 -6.61 12.60 -36.30
C PRO A 141 -5.58 11.84 -37.14
N GLY A 142 -4.72 11.08 -36.46
CA GLY A 142 -3.75 10.19 -37.11
C GLY A 142 -3.15 9.09 -36.24
N ILE A 143 -3.28 9.19 -34.90
CA ILE A 143 -2.70 8.24 -33.91
C ILE A 143 -3.71 7.94 -32.75
N GLY A 144 -4.99 8.34 -32.90
CA GLY A 144 -5.97 8.44 -31.80
C GLY A 144 -6.69 7.17 -31.33
N ASP A 145 -6.44 5.99 -31.93
CA ASP A 145 -7.12 4.74 -31.56
C ASP A 145 -6.38 3.91 -30.50
N LEU A 146 -5.56 4.55 -29.65
CA LEU A 146 -4.97 3.86 -28.50
C LEU A 146 -5.95 3.96 -27.31
N PRO A 147 -6.33 2.84 -26.67
CA PRO A 147 -7.30 2.84 -25.58
C PRO A 147 -6.70 3.46 -24.32
N ILE A 148 -6.64 4.80 -24.25
CA ILE A 148 -6.36 5.57 -23.01
C ILE A 148 -7.62 5.59 -22.12
N GLY A 149 -8.29 4.44 -22.05
CA GLY A 149 -9.53 4.22 -21.33
C GLY A 149 -9.29 3.24 -20.20
N ALA A 150 -8.53 3.65 -19.18
CA ALA A 150 -8.55 3.03 -17.85
C ALA A 150 -7.64 3.80 -16.87
N SER A 151 -7.93 5.08 -16.60
CA SER A 151 -7.53 5.78 -15.35
C SER A 151 -8.16 7.18 -15.26
N CYS A 152 -9.45 7.28 -15.58
CA CYS A 152 -10.39 7.85 -14.61
C CYS A 152 -11.10 6.61 -14.01
#